data_AF-F9Q543-F1
#
_entry.id   AF-F9Q543-F1
#
_cell.length_a   1.000
_cell.length_b   1.000
_cell.length_c   1.000
_cell.angle_alpha   90.00
_cell.angle_beta   90.00
_cell.angle_gamma   90.00
#
_symmetry.space_group_name_H-M   'P 1'
#
loop_
_entity.id
_entity.type
_entity.pdbx_description
1 polymer ?
#
loop_
_entity_poly.entity_id
_entity_poly.type
_entity_poly.pdbx_seq_one_letter_code
_entity_poly.pdbx_strand_id
1 'polypeptide(L)'
;MSYKVIRPFKDLADPEKHDYAVGDIFPREGYEPTDSFTNGLLTGSNTAGSIFLEVLGDDEPKKPAPETKEVKEEPAVEQEETVKETVKETVEETAEEPAKEVEE
;
A
#
# COMPACT_ATOMS: atom_id res chain seq x y z
N MET A 1 0.18 -12.30 11.70
CA MET A 1 -0.98 -11.55 12.26
C MET A 1 -1.51 -10.66 11.15
N SER A 2 -2.81 -10.59 10.94
CA SER A 2 -3.43 -9.66 9.98
C SER A 2 -4.12 -8.52 10.73
N TYR A 3 -4.20 -7.36 10.09
CA TYR A 3 -4.75 -6.14 10.63
C TYR A 3 -5.82 -5.59 9.68
N LYS A 4 -6.81 -4.92 10.24
CA LYS A 4 -7.85 -4.23 9.50
C LYS A 4 -7.53 -2.75 9.41
N VAL A 5 -7.60 -2.20 8.21
CA VAL A 5 -7.38 -0.78 7.98
C VAL A 5 -8.61 0.00 8.45
N ILE A 6 -8.43 0.95 9.35
CA ILE A 6 -9.52 1.81 9.89
C ILE A 6 -9.47 3.23 9.33
N ARG A 7 -8.34 3.62 8.73
CA ARG A 7 -8.18 4.88 8.01
C ARG A 7 -7.40 4.66 6.73
N PRO A 8 -7.74 5.36 5.64
CA PRO A 8 -7.03 5.19 4.39
C PRO A 8 -5.59 5.70 4.53
N PHE A 9 -4.64 4.95 3.98
CA PHE A 9 -3.26 5.37 3.89
C PHE A 9 -2.60 4.78 2.65
N LYS A 10 -1.55 5.46 2.20
CA LYS A 10 -0.68 4.96 1.15
C LYS A 10 0.54 4.30 1.77
N ASP A 11 0.78 3.03 1.45
CA ASP A 11 1.96 2.33 1.89
C ASP A 11 3.14 2.70 1.00
N LEU A 12 4.02 3.56 1.52
CA LEU A 12 5.22 3.99 0.81
C LEU A 12 6.39 3.00 0.98
N ALA A 13 6.27 2.04 1.90
CA ALA A 13 7.25 0.97 2.09
C ALA A 13 7.04 -0.17 1.07
N ASP A 14 5.83 -0.29 0.53
CA ASP A 14 5.50 -1.21 -0.55
C ASP A 14 6.05 -0.69 -1.90
N PRO A 15 6.72 -1.55 -2.71
CA PRO A 15 7.28 -1.14 -4.00
C PRO A 15 6.21 -0.69 -5.01
N GLU A 16 5.03 -1.28 -4.97
CA GLU A 16 3.87 -0.91 -5.80
C GLU A 16 3.11 0.31 -5.24
N LYS A 17 3.48 0.78 -4.05
CA LYS A 17 2.89 1.94 -3.37
C LYS A 17 1.37 1.85 -3.24
N HIS A 18 0.90 0.75 -2.64
CA HIS A 18 -0.53 0.50 -2.52
C HIS A 18 -1.26 1.59 -1.75
N ASP A 19 -2.47 1.86 -2.19
CA ASP A 19 -3.42 2.70 -1.47
C ASP A 19 -4.42 1.78 -0.75
N TYR A 20 -4.33 1.73 0.57
CA TYR A 20 -5.24 0.96 1.41
C TYR A 20 -6.46 1.82 1.79
N ALA A 21 -7.66 1.28 1.65
CA ALA A 21 -8.91 1.90 2.06
C ALA A 21 -9.40 1.35 3.41
N VAL A 22 -10.41 2.01 3.98
CA VAL A 22 -11.02 1.54 5.23
C VAL A 22 -11.70 0.20 5.00
N GLY A 23 -11.32 -0.79 5.80
CA GLY A 23 -11.81 -2.17 5.74
C GLY A 23 -10.85 -3.13 5.05
N ASP A 24 -9.81 -2.65 4.39
CA ASP A 24 -8.79 -3.51 3.79
C ASP A 24 -8.01 -4.32 4.85
N ILE A 25 -7.42 -5.42 4.38
CA ILE A 25 -6.58 -6.28 5.19
C ILE A 25 -5.12 -5.96 4.91
N PHE A 26 -4.40 -5.61 5.97
CA PHE A 26 -2.96 -5.36 5.93
C PHE A 26 -2.21 -6.46 6.70
N PRO A 27 -1.05 -6.91 6.22
CA PRO A 27 -0.43 -6.58 4.93
C PRO A 27 -1.06 -7.30 3.73
N ARG A 28 -0.76 -6.81 2.52
CA ARG A 28 -1.14 -7.48 1.26
C ARG A 28 -0.52 -8.89 1.16
N GLU A 29 -1.23 -9.78 0.48
CA GLU A 29 -0.71 -11.13 0.21
C GLU A 29 0.60 -11.06 -0.57
N GLY A 30 1.62 -11.76 -0.09
CA GLY A 30 2.96 -11.76 -0.69
C GLY A 30 3.85 -10.57 -0.31
N TYR A 31 3.38 -9.65 0.54
CA TYR A 31 4.19 -8.55 1.08
C TYR A 31 4.34 -8.66 2.60
N GLU A 32 5.58 -8.60 3.07
CA GLU A 32 5.91 -8.59 4.50
C GLU A 32 6.43 -7.21 4.91
N PRO A 33 5.61 -6.38 5.59
CA PRO A 33 6.03 -5.07 6.08
C PRO A 33 6.98 -5.22 7.27
N THR A 34 7.77 -4.19 7.53
CA THR A 34 8.62 -4.14 8.72
C THR A 34 7.79 -3.96 9.98
N ASP A 35 8.13 -4.65 11.08
CA ASP A 35 7.46 -4.49 12.38
C ASP A 35 7.39 -3.03 12.84
N SER A 36 8.45 -2.24 12.64
CA SER A 36 8.46 -0.82 13.01
C SER A 36 7.39 0.00 12.27
N PHE A 37 7.20 -0.30 10.98
CA PHE A 37 6.18 0.35 10.16
C PHE A 37 4.78 -0.05 10.62
N THR A 38 4.53 -1.35 10.77
CA THR A 38 3.25 -1.90 11.26
C THR A 38 2.90 -1.35 12.65
N ASN A 39 3.86 -1.30 13.58
CA ASN A 39 3.68 -0.72 14.91
C ASN A 39 3.42 0.79 14.85
N GLY A 40 4.06 1.52 13.94
CA GLY A 40 3.79 2.93 13.70
C GLY A 40 2.34 3.18 13.27
N LEU A 41 1.79 2.31 12.42
CA LEU A 41 0.40 2.37 11.98
C LEU A 41 -0.61 1.94 13.06
N LEU A 42 -0.24 0.99 13.92
CA LEU A 42 -1.08 0.52 15.04
C LEU A 42 -1.11 1.51 16.22
N THR A 43 0.02 2.14 16.53
CA THR A 43 0.16 3.02 17.70
C THR A 43 -0.08 4.49 17.38
N GLY A 44 -0.08 4.85 16.10
CA GLY A 44 -0.07 6.25 15.66
C GLY A 44 1.30 6.93 15.74
N SER A 45 2.37 6.17 16.04
CA SER A 45 3.76 6.66 16.03
C SER A 45 4.31 6.78 14.60
N ASN A 46 3.55 7.42 13.72
CA ASN A 46 3.89 7.69 12.33
C ASN A 46 3.83 9.21 12.07
N THR A 47 4.28 9.65 10.89
CA THR A 47 4.34 11.08 10.54
C THR A 47 2.97 11.78 10.58
N ALA A 48 1.88 11.04 10.40
CA ALA A 48 0.51 11.57 10.51
C ALA A 48 -0.03 11.59 11.95
N GLY A 49 0.68 11.01 12.92
CA GLY A 49 0.29 10.98 14.33
C GLY A 49 -1.04 10.28 14.60
N SER A 50 -1.45 9.36 13.71
CA SER A 50 -2.80 8.76 13.70
C SER A 50 -2.74 7.24 13.57
N ILE A 51 -3.68 6.55 14.20
CA ILE A 51 -3.81 5.08 14.07
C ILE A 51 -4.50 4.76 12.73
N PHE A 52 -3.92 3.83 11.97
CA PHE A 52 -4.43 3.37 10.67
C PHE A 52 -4.87 1.91 10.67
N LEU A 53 -4.36 1.10 11.60
CA LEU A 53 -4.61 -0.35 11.68
C LEU A 53 -5.29 -0.74 12.99
N GLU A 54 -6.09 -1.80 12.93
CA GLU A 54 -6.73 -2.48 14.06
C GLU A 54 -6.40 -3.98 14.02
N VAL A 55 -6.17 -4.61 15.18
CA VAL A 55 -5.81 -6.04 15.27
C VAL A 55 -7.06 -6.91 15.05
N LEU A 56 -6.99 -7.89 14.13
CA LEU A 56 -8.15 -8.70 13.72
C LEU A 56 -8.52 -9.86 14.66
N GLY A 57 -8.06 -9.91 15.91
CA GLY A 57 -8.49 -10.96 16.82
C GLY A 57 -7.79 -10.99 18.16
N ASP A 58 -8.38 -10.33 19.16
CA ASP A 58 -8.04 -10.46 20.58
C ASP A 58 -6.80 -9.66 21.02
N ASP A 59 -7.02 -8.43 21.50
CA ASP A 59 -6.52 -7.87 22.77
C ASP A 59 -6.61 -6.33 22.70
N GLU A 60 -7.66 -5.76 23.30
CA GLU A 60 -7.75 -4.33 23.60
C GLU A 60 -6.77 -3.99 24.73
N PRO A 61 -6.11 -2.82 24.67
CA PRO A 61 -6.57 -1.81 25.62
C PRO A 61 -6.72 -0.43 24.97
N LYS A 62 -7.99 -0.03 24.77
CA LYS A 62 -8.55 1.22 25.31
C LYS A 62 -7.60 2.43 25.36
N LYS A 63 -7.47 3.21 24.27
CA LYS A 63 -7.14 4.65 24.36
C LYS A 63 -7.78 5.48 23.25
N PRO A 64 -8.11 6.75 23.55
CA PRO A 64 -9.29 7.44 23.06
C PRO A 64 -9.15 7.87 21.61
N ALA A 65 -10.25 7.80 20.88
CA ALA A 65 -10.47 8.65 19.73
C ALA A 65 -10.42 10.12 20.19
N PRO A 66 -9.56 10.97 19.63
CA PRO A 66 -10.02 12.29 19.25
C PRO A 66 -10.88 12.10 18.00
N GLU A 67 -12.20 12.22 18.17
CA GLU A 67 -13.07 12.71 17.12
C GLU A 67 -12.47 14.02 16.59
N THR A 68 -11.73 13.97 15.49
CA THR A 68 -11.58 15.14 14.63
C THR A 68 -12.72 15.06 13.63
N LYS A 69 -13.89 15.54 14.09
CA LYS A 69 -14.80 16.29 13.22
C LYS A 69 -14.00 17.40 12.55
N GLU A 70 -14.43 17.80 11.36
CA GLU A 70 -13.93 18.88 10.47
C GLU A 70 -13.17 18.32 9.24
N VAL A 71 -13.62 18.47 7.99
CA VAL A 71 -14.73 19.21 7.38
C VAL A 71 -15.19 18.48 6.12
N LYS A 72 -16.51 18.31 6.01
CA LYS A 72 -17.23 18.15 4.75
C LYS A 72 -17.29 19.52 4.08
N GLU A 73 -16.53 19.73 3.01
CA GLU A 73 -16.84 20.73 1.98
C GLU A 73 -16.45 20.12 0.62
N GLU A 74 -17.46 19.76 -0.15
CA GLU A 74 -17.42 19.50 -1.61
C GLU A 74 -17.35 20.86 -2.35
N PRO A 75 -17.18 20.98 -3.70
CA PRO A 75 -16.89 19.98 -4.74
C PRO A 75 -15.82 20.43 -5.79
N ALA A 76 -15.55 19.55 -6.76
CA ALA A 76 -15.13 19.84 -8.14
C ALA A 76 -13.75 20.51 -8.41
N VAL A 77 -12.77 19.68 -8.79
CA VAL A 77 -11.94 19.99 -9.95
C VAL A 77 -11.91 18.76 -10.85
N GLU A 78 -12.76 18.80 -11.88
CA GLU A 78 -12.61 18.01 -13.10
C GLU A 78 -11.25 18.31 -13.76
N GLN A 79 -10.65 17.23 -14.26
CA GLN A 79 -9.71 17.08 -15.38
C GLN A 79 -9.01 15.74 -15.08
N GLU A 80 -9.60 14.59 -15.44
CA GLU A 80 -9.57 14.06 -16.81
C GLU A 80 -8.30 14.53 -17.53
N GLU A 81 -7.26 13.69 -17.51
CA GLU A 81 -6.53 13.37 -18.73
C GLU A 81 -5.79 12.04 -18.59
N THR A 82 -6.03 11.19 -19.58
CA THR A 82 -5.14 10.16 -20.12
C THR A 82 -4.87 8.92 -19.26
N VAL A 83 -5.68 7.87 -19.38
CA VAL A 83 -5.68 6.90 -20.50
C VAL A 83 -4.36 6.13 -20.59
N LYS A 84 -4.43 4.89 -20.11
CA LYS A 84 -3.98 3.67 -20.81
C LYS A 84 -2.61 3.76 -21.46
N GLU A 85 -1.58 3.40 -20.71
CA GLU A 85 -0.40 2.77 -21.30
C GLU A 85 0.01 1.60 -20.40
N THR A 86 -0.64 0.45 -20.58
CA THR A 86 0.05 -0.78 -21.06
C THR A 86 1.29 -1.09 -20.24
N VAL A 87 1.24 -1.99 -19.25
CA VAL A 87 1.22 -3.46 -19.51
C VAL A 87 1.91 -3.78 -20.83
N LYS A 88 3.24 -3.61 -20.89
CA LYS A 88 4.11 -4.15 -21.96
C LYS A 88 5.59 -4.05 -21.58
N GLU A 89 5.98 -4.48 -20.38
CA GLU A 89 7.39 -4.74 -20.08
C GLU A 89 7.52 -6.11 -19.37
N THR A 90 7.04 -7.18 -20.03
CA THR A 90 7.21 -8.55 -19.50
C THR A 90 7.39 -9.64 -20.56
N VAL A 91 7.49 -9.32 -21.86
CA VAL A 91 7.83 -10.34 -22.87
C VAL A 91 8.61 -9.66 -23.99
N GLU A 92 9.93 -9.65 -23.88
CA GLU A 92 10.86 -9.76 -25.03
C GLU A 92 12.29 -10.08 -24.55
N GLU A 93 12.46 -11.13 -23.73
CA GLU A 93 13.74 -11.87 -23.73
C GLU A 93 13.42 -13.28 -24.24
N THR A 94 12.93 -13.32 -25.49
CA THR A 94 12.88 -14.56 -26.24
C THR A 94 14.26 -14.77 -26.85
N ALA A 95 14.94 -15.77 -26.32
CA ALA A 95 15.84 -16.66 -27.02
C ALA A 95 16.07 -16.35 -28.52
N GLU A 96 17.28 -15.90 -28.84
CA GLU A 96 17.88 -16.16 -30.15
C GLU A 96 19.29 -16.75 -29.92
N GLU A 97 19.30 -18.09 -30.05
CA GLU A 97 20.33 -18.97 -30.59
C GLU A 97 21.77 -19.01 -30.00
N PRO A 98 22.16 -20.19 -29.47
CA PRO A 98 23.54 -20.64 -29.42
C PRO A 98 23.88 -21.46 -30.68
N ALA A 99 24.87 -21.05 -31.49
CA ALA A 99 25.72 -21.97 -32.27
C ALA A 99 26.72 -21.28 -33.22
N LYS A 100 27.97 -21.76 -33.13
CA LYS A 100 28.96 -22.01 -34.20
C LYS A 100 29.74 -20.82 -34.79
N GLU A 101 31.05 -20.76 -34.46
CA GLU A 101 32.20 -21.24 -35.28
C GLU A 101 32.50 -20.31 -36.47
N VAL A 102 33.69 -19.69 -36.48
CA VAL A 102 34.76 -20.08 -37.41
C VAL A 102 36.05 -19.28 -37.15
N GLU A 103 37.13 -20.04 -37.17
CA GLU A 103 38.56 -19.74 -37.18
C GLU A 103 38.99 -18.80 -38.32
N GLU A 104 39.90 -17.86 -38.06
CA GLU A 104 41.12 -17.55 -38.87
C GLU A 104 42.10 -16.69 -38.05
#